data_AF-A0A353SA86-F1
#
_entry.id   AF-A0A353SA86-F1
#
_cell.length_a   1.000
_cell.length_b   1.000
_cell.length_c   1.000
_cell.angle_alpha   90.00
_cell.angle_beta   90.00
_cell.angle_gamma   90.00
#
_symmetry.space_group_name_H-M   'P 1'
#
loop_
_entity.id
_entity.type
_entity.pdbx_description
1 polymer ?
#
loop_
_entity_poly.entity_id
_entity_poly.type
_entity_poly.pdbx_seq_one_letter_code
_entity_poly.pdbx_strand_id
1 'polypeptide(L)'
;MQGFVRQREARGENSACAVRGIRSMSLPFIDFVFIVIIAACALGASLKGFVNEVFDKGAPVLGIWAAVLFRGMLAQPLLQYVKIPAVAEVLGFVIVFVTVFLVIKIAQQLVGNIFADKIFRQLDHTLGFFFGLAEGVALVAIVLIVLIVQPWFNVDGLIGGSIFYRILRGLVSHPAAAISSAVVDVSAGR
;
A
#
# COMPACT_ATOMS: atom_id res chain seq x y z
N MET A 1 -1.23 -11.93 -69.91
CA MET A 1 -1.14 -10.60 -69.27
C MET A 1 -1.99 -10.42 -67.99
N GLN A 2 -2.83 -11.38 -67.57
CA GLN A 2 -3.68 -11.23 -66.37
C GLN A 2 -3.08 -11.76 -65.05
N GLY A 3 -2.02 -12.58 -65.10
CA GLY A 3 -1.40 -13.15 -63.90
C GLY A 3 -0.47 -12.20 -63.13
N PHE A 4 0.07 -11.16 -63.79
CA PHE A 4 1.03 -10.23 -63.18
C PHE A 4 0.36 -9.10 -62.37
N VAL A 5 -0.90 -8.78 -62.70
CA VAL A 5 -1.69 -7.76 -61.99
C VAL A 5 -2.09 -8.26 -60.59
N ARG A 6 -2.49 -9.53 -60.45
CA ARG A 6 -2.85 -10.15 -59.15
C ARG A 6 -1.72 -10.18 -58.13
N GLN A 7 -0.46 -10.25 -58.56
CA GLN A 7 0.67 -10.31 -57.63
C GLN A 7 1.01 -8.96 -57.00
N ARG A 8 0.62 -7.84 -57.62
CA ARG A 8 0.85 -6.51 -57.04
C ARG A 8 -0.17 -6.14 -55.96
N GLU A 9 -1.42 -6.59 -56.09
CA GLU A 9 -2.43 -6.43 -55.03
C GLU A 9 -2.04 -7.17 -53.74
N ALA A 10 -1.66 -8.45 -53.85
CA ALA A 10 -1.26 -9.25 -52.69
C ALA A 10 0.02 -8.74 -51.98
N ARG A 11 0.90 -8.03 -52.72
CA ARG A 11 2.10 -7.41 -52.13
C ARG A 11 1.80 -6.09 -51.41
N GLY A 12 0.74 -5.37 -51.81
CA GLY A 12 0.31 -4.12 -51.18
C GLY A 12 -0.37 -4.33 -49.82
N GLU A 13 -1.20 -5.36 -49.69
CA GLU A 13 -1.92 -5.66 -48.43
C GLU A 13 -0.99 -6.14 -47.30
N ASN A 14 0.01 -6.97 -47.63
CA ASN A 14 0.94 -7.48 -46.62
C ASN A 14 1.86 -6.40 -46.03
N SER A 15 2.12 -5.30 -46.75
CA SER A 15 2.93 -4.20 -46.25
C SER A 15 2.16 -3.25 -45.32
N ALA A 16 0.82 -3.18 -45.43
CA ALA A 16 0.00 -2.33 -44.56
C ALA A 16 -0.20 -2.92 -43.16
N CYS A 17 -0.18 -4.25 -43.04
CA CYS A 17 -0.37 -4.94 -41.75
C CYS A 17 0.89 -4.91 -40.87
N ALA A 18 2.09 -4.83 -41.46
CA ALA A 18 3.36 -4.91 -40.73
C ALA A 18 3.77 -3.60 -40.00
N VAL A 19 3.13 -2.47 -40.30
CA VAL A 19 3.45 -1.16 -39.69
C VAL A 19 2.51 -0.82 -38.52
N ARG A 20 1.55 -1.69 -38.19
CA ARG A 20 0.56 -1.46 -37.12
C ARG A 20 1.02 -2.04 -35.77
N GLY A 21 2.21 -1.67 -35.33
CA GLY A 21 2.87 -2.36 -34.22
C GLY A 21 3.76 -1.53 -33.31
N ILE A 22 3.82 -0.21 -33.45
CA ILE A 22 4.41 0.63 -32.41
C ILE A 22 3.25 1.13 -31.56
N ARG A 23 2.79 0.30 -30.62
CA ARG A 23 2.00 0.82 -29.49
C ARG A 23 2.93 1.79 -28.78
N SER A 24 2.77 3.09 -29.03
CA SER A 24 3.28 4.10 -28.12
C SER A 24 2.65 3.77 -26.77
N MET A 25 3.43 3.14 -25.88
CA MET A 25 3.11 3.05 -24.47
C MET A 25 3.19 4.49 -23.95
N SER A 26 2.16 5.29 -24.23
CA SER A 26 1.99 6.57 -23.58
C SER A 26 1.81 6.24 -22.11
N LEU A 27 2.82 6.51 -21.28
CA LEU A 27 2.66 6.45 -19.84
C LEU A 27 1.53 7.43 -19.51
N PRO A 28 0.34 6.94 -19.13
CA PRO A 28 -0.72 7.84 -18.76
C PRO A 28 -0.23 8.68 -17.58
N PHE A 29 -0.69 9.92 -17.48
CA PHE A 29 -0.28 10.84 -16.41
C PHE A 29 -0.39 10.20 -15.02
N ILE A 30 -1.37 9.31 -14.82
CA ILE A 30 -1.55 8.55 -13.59
C ILE A 30 -0.35 7.65 -13.23
N ASP A 31 0.32 7.04 -14.22
CA ASP A 31 1.49 6.18 -13.98
C ASP A 31 2.67 7.02 -13.51
N PHE A 32 2.82 8.23 -14.04
CA PHE A 32 3.83 9.18 -13.56
C PHE A 32 3.58 9.56 -12.09
N VAL A 33 2.32 9.82 -11.71
CA VAL A 33 1.95 10.09 -10.32
C VAL A 33 2.29 8.91 -9.41
N PHE A 34 1.99 7.68 -9.81
CA PHE A 34 2.31 6.49 -9.00
C PHE A 34 3.81 6.28 -8.85
N ILE A 35 4.60 6.50 -9.90
CA ILE A 35 6.07 6.44 -9.82
C ILE A 35 6.59 7.47 -8.82
N VAL A 36 6.07 8.70 -8.86
CA VAL A 36 6.47 9.76 -7.92
C VAL A 36 6.13 9.38 -6.47
N ILE A 37 4.94 8.81 -6.23
CA ILE A 37 4.54 8.34 -4.89
C ILE A 37 5.49 7.24 -4.41
N ILE A 38 5.72 6.21 -5.23
CA ILE A 38 6.59 5.08 -4.88
C ILE A 38 8.02 5.59 -4.61
N ALA A 39 8.54 6.48 -5.46
CA ALA A 39 9.85 7.07 -5.29
C ALA A 39 9.95 7.90 -4.00
N ALA A 40 8.93 8.72 -3.70
CA ALA A 40 8.89 9.49 -2.47
C ALA A 40 8.86 8.59 -1.22
N CYS A 41 8.08 7.52 -1.24
CA CYS A 41 8.06 6.52 -0.16
C CYS A 41 9.41 5.81 -0.01
N ALA A 42 10.00 5.33 -1.11
CA ALA A 42 11.28 4.65 -1.09
C ALA A 42 12.42 5.55 -0.58
N LEU A 43 12.46 6.81 -1.03
CA LEU A 43 13.42 7.80 -0.55
C LEU A 43 13.17 8.15 0.93
N GLY A 44 11.93 8.39 1.33
CA GLY A 44 11.58 8.70 2.71
C GLY A 44 11.97 7.58 3.68
N ALA A 45 11.70 6.32 3.32
CA ALA A 45 12.08 5.16 4.13
C ALA A 45 13.60 4.92 4.12
N SER A 46 14.28 5.18 3.00
CA SER A 46 15.75 5.10 2.94
C SER A 46 16.41 6.12 3.87
N LEU A 47 15.91 7.36 3.90
CA LEU A 47 16.43 8.42 4.78
C LEU A 47 16.22 8.10 6.27
N LYS A 48 15.07 7.53 6.62
CA LYS A 48 14.78 7.09 8.00
C LYS A 48 15.57 5.85 8.41
N GLY A 49 15.75 4.90 7.49
CA GLY A 49 16.34 3.59 7.73
C GLY A 49 15.29 2.49 7.95
N PHE A 50 15.62 1.26 7.56
CA PHE A 50 14.76 0.08 7.69
C PHE A 50 14.31 -0.17 9.13
N VAL A 51 15.24 -0.14 10.08
CA VAL A 51 14.95 -0.39 11.50
C VAL A 51 13.88 0.61 11.97
N ASN A 52 14.08 1.90 11.69
CA ASN A 52 13.13 2.91 12.12
C ASN A 52 11.76 2.71 11.49
N GLU A 53 11.68 2.42 10.20
CA GLU A 53 10.39 2.22 9.53
C GLU A 53 9.67 0.96 10.03
N VAL A 54 10.38 -0.15 10.22
CA VAL A 54 9.79 -1.40 10.74
C VAL A 54 9.28 -1.22 12.17
N PHE A 55 10.06 -0.58 13.04
CA PHE A 55 9.62 -0.32 14.41
C PHE A 55 8.49 0.71 14.47
N ASP A 56 8.50 1.74 13.61
CA ASP A 56 7.42 2.74 13.56
C ASP A 56 6.08 2.13 13.15
N LYS A 57 6.08 1.16 12.22
CA LYS A 57 4.87 0.44 11.81
C LYS A 57 4.54 -0.72 12.76
N GLY A 58 5.54 -1.40 13.29
CA GLY A 58 5.39 -2.58 14.14
C GLY A 58 5.00 -2.26 15.58
N ALA A 59 5.52 -1.16 16.15
CA ALA A 59 5.21 -0.74 17.52
C ALA A 59 3.70 -0.55 17.79
N PRO A 60 2.92 0.15 16.96
CA PRO A 60 1.49 0.29 17.20
C PRO A 60 0.76 -1.05 17.03
N VAL A 61 1.16 -1.91 16.08
CA VAL A 61 0.55 -3.24 15.89
C VAL A 61 0.76 -4.13 17.11
N LEU A 62 2.01 -4.22 17.59
CA LEU A 62 2.35 -4.99 18.79
C LEU A 62 1.73 -4.38 20.05
N GLY A 63 1.70 -3.05 20.15
CA GLY A 63 1.06 -2.33 21.23
C GLY A 63 -0.45 -2.62 21.30
N ILE A 64 -1.15 -2.57 20.17
CA ILE A 64 -2.58 -2.91 20.09
C ILE A 64 -2.79 -4.36 20.48
N TRP A 65 -1.99 -5.28 19.93
CA TRP A 65 -2.11 -6.70 20.23
C TRP A 65 -1.93 -6.99 21.73
N ALA A 66 -0.90 -6.43 22.36
CA ALA A 66 -0.69 -6.52 23.79
C ALA A 66 -1.84 -5.86 24.58
N ALA A 67 -2.29 -4.69 24.16
CA ALA A 67 -3.40 -3.99 24.82
C ALA A 67 -4.71 -4.80 24.77
N VAL A 68 -5.02 -5.46 23.65
CA VAL A 68 -6.17 -6.36 23.57
C VAL A 68 -6.04 -7.49 24.58
N LEU A 69 -4.85 -8.09 24.74
CA LEU A 69 -4.65 -9.22 25.65
C LEU A 69 -4.70 -8.80 27.14
N PHE A 70 -4.12 -7.66 27.49
CA PHE A 70 -3.93 -7.25 28.89
C PHE A 70 -4.91 -6.19 29.40
N ARG A 71 -5.83 -5.67 28.57
CA ARG A 71 -6.82 -4.65 28.99
C ARG A 71 -7.57 -5.03 30.28
N GLY A 72 -7.96 -6.31 30.42
CA GLY A 72 -8.73 -6.78 31.56
C GLY A 72 -7.94 -6.81 32.87
N MET A 73 -6.63 -7.08 32.80
CA MET A 73 -5.74 -7.10 33.97
C MET A 73 -5.59 -5.70 34.57
N LEU A 74 -5.48 -4.66 33.72
CA LEU A 74 -5.44 -3.28 34.19
C LEU A 74 -6.82 -2.67 34.47
N ALA A 75 -7.89 -3.20 33.88
CA ALA A 75 -9.25 -2.71 34.14
C ALA A 75 -9.70 -2.94 35.60
N GLN A 76 -9.30 -4.04 36.23
CA GLN A 76 -9.71 -4.36 37.61
C GLN A 76 -9.29 -3.31 38.66
N PRO A 77 -8.02 -2.88 38.76
CA PRO A 77 -7.66 -1.80 39.69
C PRO A 77 -8.30 -0.46 39.32
N LEU A 78 -8.61 -0.22 38.03
CA LEU A 78 -9.26 1.02 37.58
C LEU A 78 -10.72 1.14 38.04
N LEU A 79 -11.40 0.03 38.32
CA LEU A 79 -12.78 0.05 38.84
C LEU A 79 -12.91 0.74 40.20
N GLN A 80 -11.80 0.90 40.93
CA GLN A 80 -11.77 1.66 42.18
C GLN A 80 -11.96 3.17 41.94
N TYR A 81 -11.58 3.66 40.75
CA TYR A 81 -11.67 5.07 40.37
C TYR A 81 -12.82 5.34 39.39
N VAL A 82 -13.13 4.38 38.51
CA VAL A 82 -14.15 4.51 37.46
C VAL A 82 -15.22 3.43 37.63
N LYS A 83 -16.43 3.86 38.00
CA LYS A 83 -17.55 2.94 38.27
C LYS A 83 -18.20 2.33 37.02
N ILE A 84 -17.85 2.81 35.83
CA ILE A 84 -18.39 2.32 34.56
C ILE A 84 -17.42 1.28 33.98
N PRO A 85 -17.80 -0.01 33.92
CA PRO A 85 -16.86 -1.09 33.55
C PRO A 85 -16.33 -0.95 32.12
N ALA A 86 -17.19 -0.53 31.18
CA ALA A 86 -16.77 -0.27 29.80
C ALA A 86 -15.67 0.81 29.71
N VAL A 87 -15.75 1.86 30.54
CA VAL A 87 -14.75 2.94 30.55
C VAL A 87 -13.45 2.44 31.19
N ALA A 88 -13.53 1.63 32.24
CA ALA A 88 -12.36 1.02 32.87
C ALA A 88 -11.60 0.10 31.91
N GLU A 89 -12.30 -0.69 31.07
CA GLU A 89 -11.67 -1.52 30.03
C GLU A 89 -10.97 -0.69 28.95
N VAL A 90 -11.61 0.37 28.46
CA VAL A 90 -11.01 1.27 27.46
C VAL A 90 -9.77 1.95 28.03
N LEU A 91 -9.82 2.43 29.28
CA LEU A 91 -8.66 3.02 29.95
C LEU A 91 -7.54 1.99 30.14
N GLY A 92 -7.87 0.77 30.55
CA GLY A 92 -6.91 -0.34 30.66
C GLY A 92 -6.22 -0.62 29.32
N PHE A 93 -6.99 -0.67 28.23
CA PHE A 93 -6.45 -0.81 26.88
C PHE A 93 -5.48 0.32 26.53
N VAL A 94 -5.88 1.58 26.74
CA VAL A 94 -5.05 2.75 26.42
C VAL A 94 -3.75 2.74 27.24
N ILE A 95 -3.82 2.45 28.53
CA ILE A 95 -2.63 2.43 29.40
C ILE A 95 -1.66 1.33 28.97
N VAL A 96 -2.15 0.10 28.71
CA VAL A 96 -1.27 -0.97 28.21
C VAL A 96 -0.68 -0.59 26.85
N PHE A 97 -1.51 -0.11 25.93
CA PHE A 97 -1.07 0.28 24.59
C PHE A 97 0.09 1.29 24.66
N VAL A 98 -0.11 2.37 25.41
CA VAL A 98 0.89 3.43 25.59
C VAL A 98 2.15 2.85 26.23
N THR A 99 2.03 2.08 27.30
CA THR A 99 3.18 1.50 28.00
C THR A 99 4.03 0.62 27.06
N VAL A 100 3.40 -0.31 26.35
CA VAL A 100 4.09 -1.21 25.42
C VAL A 100 4.66 -0.45 24.23
N PHE A 101 3.90 0.49 23.67
CA PHE A 101 4.36 1.33 22.57
C PHE A 101 5.63 2.11 22.95
N LEU A 102 5.66 2.75 24.14
CA LEU A 102 6.85 3.45 24.61
C LEU A 102 8.04 2.51 24.78
N VAL A 103 7.84 1.34 25.38
CA VAL A 103 8.92 0.34 25.55
C VAL A 103 9.53 -0.04 24.20
N ILE A 104 8.70 -0.30 23.19
CA ILE A 104 9.17 -0.63 21.84
C ILE A 104 9.90 0.56 21.20
N LYS A 105 9.41 1.79 21.37
CA LYS A 105 10.09 3.00 20.85
C LYS A 105 11.45 3.24 21.52
N ILE A 106 11.58 2.94 22.81
CA ILE A 106 12.87 2.98 23.51
C ILE A 106 13.80 1.89 22.95
N ALA A 107 13.31 0.67 22.75
CA ALA A 107 14.07 -0.41 22.13
C ALA A 107 14.51 -0.05 20.70
N GLN A 108 13.66 0.61 19.91
CA GLN A 108 14.01 1.12 18.58
C GLN A 108 15.21 2.07 18.64
N GLN A 109 15.25 3.00 19.59
CA GLN A 109 16.38 3.92 19.74
C GLN A 109 17.67 3.18 20.11
N LEU A 110 17.58 2.19 21.00
CA LEU A 110 18.72 1.36 21.38
C LEU A 110 19.26 0.56 20.18
N VAL A 111 18.38 -0.06 19.41
CA VAL A 111 18.77 -0.77 18.18
C VAL A 111 19.34 0.21 17.16
N GLY A 112 18.73 1.39 16.98
CA GLY A 112 19.26 2.43 16.10
C GLY A 112 20.69 2.83 16.43
N ASN A 113 21.05 2.86 17.72
CA ASN A 113 22.43 3.14 18.15
C ASN A 113 23.41 2.01 17.81
N ILE A 114 22.97 0.75 17.76
CA ILE A 114 23.80 -0.39 17.32
C ILE A 114 24.13 -0.26 15.83
N PHE A 115 23.20 0.26 15.03
CA PHE A 115 23.41 0.53 13.60
C PHE A 115 24.15 1.86 13.33
N ALA A 116 24.75 2.48 14.34
CA ALA A 116 25.52 3.72 14.17
C ALA A 116 26.83 3.52 13.39
N ASP A 117 27.35 2.30 13.36
CA ASP A 117 28.53 1.95 12.56
C ASP A 117 28.30 2.22 11.07
N LYS A 118 29.31 2.81 10.41
CA LYS A 118 29.20 3.29 9.03
C LYS A 118 28.71 2.22 8.03
N ILE A 119 29.12 0.97 8.22
CA ILE A 119 28.75 -0.15 7.33
C ILE A 119 27.29 -0.57 7.58
N PHE A 120 26.92 -0.79 8.84
CA PHE A 120 25.56 -1.17 9.23
C PHE A 120 24.55 -0.08 8.90
N ARG A 121 24.93 1.19 9.04
CA ARG A 121 24.09 2.34 8.68
C ARG A 121 23.75 2.37 7.19
N GLN A 122 24.73 2.09 6.33
CA GLN A 122 24.50 2.03 4.88
C GLN A 122 23.59 0.86 4.51
N LEU A 123 23.75 -0.30 5.17
CA LEU A 123 22.87 -1.44 4.96
C LEU A 123 21.44 -1.15 5.42
N ASP A 124 21.25 -0.52 6.58
CA ASP A 124 19.95 -0.10 7.11
C ASP A 124 19.21 0.86 6.17
N HIS A 125 19.91 1.84 5.60
CA HIS A 125 19.35 2.78 4.61
C HIS A 125 19.00 2.11 3.28
N THR A 126 19.79 1.11 2.85
CA THR A 126 19.54 0.34 1.63
C THR A 126 18.33 -0.59 1.80
N LEU A 127 18.25 -1.29 2.93
CA LEU A 127 17.07 -2.09 3.28
C LEU A 127 15.83 -1.19 3.42
N GLY A 128 16.01 0.04 3.94
CA GLY A 128 14.95 1.04 4.06
C GLY A 128 14.41 1.43 2.69
N PHE A 129 15.27 1.56 1.68
CA PHE A 129 14.84 1.81 0.30
C PHE A 129 13.96 0.68 -0.24
N PHE A 130 14.36 -0.58 -0.08
CA PHE A 130 13.56 -1.72 -0.54
C PHE A 130 12.23 -1.86 0.22
N PHE A 131 12.25 -1.62 1.53
CA PHE A 131 11.04 -1.61 2.34
C PHE A 131 10.09 -0.48 1.93
N GLY A 132 10.60 0.74 1.73
CA GLY A 132 9.81 1.87 1.23
C GLY A 132 9.31 1.69 -0.20
N LEU A 133 10.04 0.95 -1.03
CA LEU A 133 9.56 0.56 -2.36
C LEU A 133 8.35 -0.37 -2.25
N ALA A 134 8.43 -1.40 -1.38
CA ALA A 134 7.33 -2.33 -1.13
C ALA A 134 6.12 -1.59 -0.53
N GLU A 135 6.35 -0.70 0.45
CA GLU A 135 5.31 0.15 1.04
C GLU A 135 4.69 1.08 -0.01
N GLY A 136 5.49 1.72 -0.86
CA GLY A 136 5.00 2.59 -1.93
C GLY A 136 4.10 1.83 -2.91
N VAL A 137 4.48 0.61 -3.29
CA VAL A 137 3.63 -0.25 -4.13
C VAL A 137 2.34 -0.63 -3.41
N ALA A 138 2.40 -0.97 -2.12
CA ALA A 138 1.21 -1.26 -1.31
C ALA A 138 0.29 -0.05 -1.19
N LEU A 139 0.84 1.16 -1.00
CA LEU A 139 0.08 2.40 -0.97
C LEU A 139 -0.60 2.68 -2.31
N VAL A 140 0.10 2.51 -3.44
CA VAL A 140 -0.51 2.62 -4.76
C VAL A 140 -1.63 1.59 -4.96
N ALA A 141 -1.46 0.36 -4.47
CA ALA A 141 -2.50 -0.66 -4.50
C ALA A 141 -3.76 -0.20 -3.75
N ILE A 142 -3.60 0.34 -2.54
CA ILE A 142 -4.70 0.88 -1.73
C ILE A 142 -5.38 2.04 -2.47
N VAL A 143 -4.60 2.98 -3.01
CA VAL A 143 -5.13 4.11 -3.79
C VAL A 143 -5.94 3.61 -4.99
N LEU A 144 -5.47 2.60 -5.73
CA LEU A 144 -6.21 2.00 -6.83
C LEU A 144 -7.53 1.36 -6.38
N ILE A 145 -7.54 0.63 -5.25
CA ILE A 145 -8.79 0.08 -4.69
C ILE A 145 -9.78 1.20 -4.40
N VAL A 146 -9.32 2.28 -3.74
CA VAL A 146 -10.17 3.43 -3.43
C VAL A 146 -10.69 4.08 -4.71
N LEU A 147 -9.85 4.24 -5.74
CA LEU A 147 -10.23 4.79 -7.06
C LEU A 147 -11.32 3.98 -7.77
N ILE A 148 -11.31 2.66 -7.62
CA ILE A 148 -12.28 1.77 -8.28
C ILE A 148 -13.59 1.67 -7.49
N VAL A 149 -13.52 1.66 -6.15
CA VAL A 149 -14.69 1.46 -5.27
C VAL A 149 -15.56 2.72 -5.18
N GLN A 150 -15.01 3.90 -5.42
CA GLN A 150 -15.73 5.16 -5.22
C GLN A 150 -16.80 5.42 -6.32
N PRO A 151 -18.08 5.66 -5.96
CA PRO A 151 -19.19 5.81 -6.93
C PRO A 151 -19.30 7.18 -7.64
N TRP A 152 -18.44 8.13 -7.31
CA TRP A 152 -18.62 9.57 -7.60
C TRP A 152 -17.97 9.98 -8.93
N PHE A 153 -16.87 9.32 -9.31
CA PHE A 153 -16.02 9.70 -10.43
C PHE A 153 -15.76 8.51 -11.36
N ASN A 154 -15.94 8.70 -12.67
CA ASN A 154 -15.58 7.69 -13.68
C ASN A 154 -14.08 7.76 -13.97
N VAL A 155 -13.32 6.81 -13.42
CA VAL A 155 -11.85 6.74 -13.55
C VAL A 155 -11.38 5.80 -14.68
N ASP A 156 -12.30 5.16 -15.41
CA ASP A 156 -12.00 4.17 -16.45
C ASP A 156 -11.11 4.73 -17.56
N GLY A 157 -11.33 6.00 -17.93
CA GLY A 157 -10.51 6.70 -18.92
C GLY A 157 -9.09 7.03 -18.43
N LEU A 158 -8.88 7.15 -17.12
CA LEU A 158 -7.56 7.41 -16.52
C LEU A 158 -6.78 6.12 -16.26
N ILE A 159 -7.46 5.05 -15.83
CA ILE A 159 -6.84 3.80 -15.38
C ILE A 159 -6.65 2.79 -16.52
N GLY A 160 -7.47 2.84 -17.58
CA GLY A 160 -7.48 1.83 -18.65
C GLY A 160 -6.15 1.61 -19.37
N GLY A 161 -5.26 2.61 -19.38
CA GLY A 161 -3.90 2.53 -19.94
C GLY A 161 -2.78 2.22 -18.93
N SER A 162 -3.08 2.21 -17.62
CA SER A 162 -2.08 2.17 -16.56
C SER A 162 -1.35 0.83 -16.49
N ILE A 163 -0.02 0.88 -16.50
CA ILE A 163 0.85 -0.29 -16.31
C ILE A 163 0.69 -0.82 -14.89
N PHE A 164 0.58 0.06 -13.89
CA PHE A 164 0.42 -0.31 -12.49
C PHE A 164 -0.88 -1.06 -12.25
N TYR A 165 -2.01 -0.60 -12.81
CA TYR A 165 -3.26 -1.34 -12.71
C TYR A 165 -3.14 -2.75 -13.31
N ARG A 166 -2.48 -2.90 -14.47
CA ARG A 166 -2.31 -4.21 -15.11
C ARG A 166 -1.47 -5.18 -14.28
N ILE A 167 -0.42 -4.68 -13.63
CA ILE A 167 0.46 -5.49 -12.78
C ILE A 167 -0.24 -5.83 -11.46
N LEU A 168 -0.91 -4.85 -10.83
CA LEU A 168 -1.53 -5.01 -9.53
C LEU A 168 -2.96 -5.57 -9.58
N ARG A 169 -3.55 -5.77 -10.76
CA ARG A 169 -4.94 -6.24 -10.91
C ARG A 169 -5.26 -7.47 -10.07
N GLY A 170 -4.34 -8.44 -9.98
CA GLY A 170 -4.59 -9.69 -9.25
C GLY A 170 -4.71 -9.47 -7.74
N LEU A 171 -3.96 -8.52 -7.20
CA LEU A 171 -3.98 -8.14 -5.78
C LEU A 171 -5.16 -7.20 -5.48
N VAL A 172 -5.54 -6.35 -6.43
CA VAL A 172 -6.59 -5.32 -6.27
C VAL A 172 -7.99 -5.89 -6.52
N SER A 173 -8.17 -6.81 -7.47
CA SER A 173 -9.51 -7.26 -7.89
C SER A 173 -10.23 -8.11 -6.84
N HIS A 174 -9.50 -8.89 -6.05
CA HIS A 174 -10.07 -9.71 -4.97
C HIS A 174 -10.71 -8.87 -3.86
N PRO A 175 -9.99 -7.92 -3.22
CA PRO A 175 -10.60 -7.07 -2.19
C PRO A 175 -11.61 -6.10 -2.78
N ALA A 176 -11.39 -5.55 -3.99
CA ALA A 176 -12.32 -4.59 -4.59
C ALA A 176 -13.70 -5.20 -4.87
N ALA A 177 -13.76 -6.45 -5.33
CA ALA A 177 -15.03 -7.14 -5.57
C ALA A 177 -15.82 -7.38 -4.27
N ALA A 178 -15.13 -7.81 -3.21
CA ALA A 178 -15.75 -8.04 -1.90
C ALA A 178 -16.29 -6.76 -1.27
N ILE A 179 -15.57 -5.64 -1.44
CA ILE A 179 -16.00 -4.34 -0.93
C ILE A 179 -17.18 -3.80 -1.74
N SER A 180 -17.18 -3.97 -3.06
CA SER A 180 -18.27 -3.49 -3.93
C SER A 180 -19.61 -4.16 -3.59
N SER A 181 -19.63 -5.48 -3.41
CA SER A 181 -20.86 -6.18 -3.00
C SER A 181 -21.35 -5.75 -1.62
N ALA A 182 -20.45 -5.58 -0.66
CA ALA A 182 -20.81 -5.12 0.68
C ALA A 182 -21.36 -3.68 0.68
N VAL A 183 -20.81 -2.79 -0.15
CA VAL A 183 -21.29 -1.42 -0.31
C VAL A 183 -22.67 -1.39 -0.99
N VAL A 184 -22.91 -2.23 -1.99
CA VAL A 184 -24.21 -2.37 -2.65
C VAL A 184 -25.27 -2.92 -1.68
N ASP A 185 -24.95 -3.93 -0.87
CA ASP A 185 -25.87 -4.49 0.12
C ASP A 185 -26.27 -3.47 1.20
N VAL A 186 -25.31 -2.67 1.67
CA VAL A 186 -25.57 -1.57 2.62
C VAL A 186 -26.45 -0.49 2.00
N SER A 187 -26.29 -0.23 0.69
CA SER A 187 -27.10 0.77 0.00
C SER A 187 -28.49 0.25 -0.42
N ALA A 188 -28.67 -1.07 -0.54
CA ALA A 188 -29.93 -1.72 -0.92
C ALA A 188 -30.79 -2.14 0.28
N GLY A 189 -30.20 -2.26 1.48
CA GLY A 189 -30.89 -2.54 2.75
C GLY A 189 -31.52 -1.31 3.42
N ARG A 190 -31.72 -0.22 2.68
CA ARG A 190 -32.44 0.99 3.11
C ARG A 190 -33.71 1.17 2.31
#